data_AF-A0A7X8E4K6-F1
#
_entry.id   AF-A0A7X8E4K6-F1
#
_cell.length_a   1.000
_cell.length_b   1.000
_cell.length_c   1.000
_cell.angle_alpha   90.00
_cell.angle_beta   90.00
_cell.angle_gamma   90.00
#
_symmetry.space_group_name_H-M   'P 1'
#
loop_
_entity.id
_entity.type
_entity.pdbx_description
1 polymer ?
#
loop_
_entity_poly.entity_id
_entity_poly.type
_entity_poly.pdbx_seq_one_letter_code
_entity_poly.pdbx_strand_id
1 'polypeptide(L)'
;MKVKDMFMKPINRDIQGVIKVGQDDEENIKQELEEYVVTRELQKHFRDFFSNYKKGIIGSTDKMGVWISGFFGSGKSHFLKILSYLLENKEVEGKKALDYFLEDEKIKDKKVIEDMKLACNTPTDAILFNIDSKSKSSGTKGKDTILNVFLRVFNEMQEFSTDPHLADLERQLTEEGLYEEFKVRYEKIHNLNWLENRHKFKFHKDKVVKTLVDINFMSEESARDWSRITTIPYEIDIEGFAHLVKEYLDNKGENHRIVFLVDEMGQYIGDNTDLMLNLQTITEELGIACGGRA
;
A
#
# COMPACT_ATOMS: atom_id res chain seq x y z
N MET A 1 20.98 -33.46 -29.15
CA MET A 1 19.94 -32.67 -28.48
C MET A 1 20.17 -32.79 -26.99
N LYS A 2 20.50 -31.71 -26.27
CA LYS A 2 20.65 -31.78 -24.81
C LYS A 2 19.28 -31.56 -24.17
N VAL A 3 18.99 -32.22 -23.05
CA VAL A 3 17.70 -32.10 -22.33
C VAL A 3 17.35 -30.64 -22.03
N LYS A 4 18.36 -29.80 -21.74
CA LYS A 4 18.19 -28.36 -21.53
C LYS A 4 17.57 -27.63 -22.73
N ASP A 5 17.80 -28.11 -23.94
CA ASP A 5 17.33 -27.49 -25.19
C ASP A 5 15.84 -27.83 -25.46
N MET A 6 15.22 -28.69 -24.64
CA MET A 6 13.78 -29.00 -24.71
C MET A 6 12.91 -28.01 -23.93
N PHE A 7 13.50 -27.23 -23.03
CA PHE A 7 12.76 -26.31 -22.17
C PHE A 7 12.65 -24.94 -22.83
N MET A 8 11.48 -24.33 -22.69
CA MET A 8 11.20 -22.99 -23.23
C MET A 8 12.02 -21.89 -22.52
N LYS A 9 12.43 -22.13 -21.27
CA LYS A 9 13.25 -21.23 -20.45
C LYS A 9 14.50 -21.94 -19.90
N PRO A 10 15.59 -21.20 -19.59
CA PRO A 10 16.84 -21.79 -19.06
C PRO A 10 16.61 -22.57 -17.76
N ILE A 11 17.08 -23.82 -17.68
CA ILE A 11 16.85 -24.70 -16.52
C ILE A 11 17.69 -24.36 -15.28
N ASN A 12 18.74 -23.54 -15.45
CA ASN A 12 19.71 -23.18 -14.42
C ASN A 12 19.47 -21.77 -13.84
N ARG A 13 18.32 -21.16 -14.15
CA ARG A 13 17.91 -19.89 -13.56
C ARG A 13 17.50 -20.09 -12.10
N ASP A 14 17.72 -19.08 -11.28
CA ASP A 14 17.24 -19.09 -9.90
C ASP A 14 15.71 -18.97 -9.90
N ILE A 15 15.03 -19.72 -9.04
CA ILE A 15 13.57 -19.69 -8.91
C ILE A 15 13.26 -19.56 -7.44
N GLN A 16 12.66 -18.44 -7.07
CA GLN A 16 12.27 -18.22 -5.69
C GLN A 16 11.09 -19.13 -5.32
N GLY A 17 11.32 -20.01 -4.34
CA GLY A 17 10.30 -20.97 -3.88
C GLY A 17 9.20 -20.35 -3.03
N VAL A 18 9.40 -19.12 -2.52
CA VAL A 18 8.43 -18.41 -1.67
C VAL A 18 8.38 -16.95 -2.08
N ILE A 19 7.17 -16.44 -2.27
CA ILE A 19 6.94 -15.05 -2.60
C ILE A 19 7.01 -14.24 -1.31
N LYS A 20 7.95 -13.31 -1.24
CA LYS A 20 8.06 -12.34 -0.15
C LYS A 20 7.54 -10.99 -0.58
N VAL A 21 6.68 -10.40 0.24
CA VAL A 21 6.23 -9.02 0.07
C VAL A 21 7.38 -8.08 0.45
N GLY A 22 7.70 -7.10 -0.41
CA GLY A 22 8.77 -6.12 -0.19
C GLY A 22 10.16 -6.47 -0.76
N GLN A 23 10.27 -7.53 -1.58
CA GLN A 23 11.44 -7.72 -2.44
C GLN A 23 11.19 -6.99 -3.77
N ASP A 24 11.67 -5.74 -3.85
CA ASP A 24 11.52 -4.84 -5.01
C ASP A 24 12.74 -4.83 -5.93
N ASP A 25 13.47 -5.95 -6.00
CA ASP A 25 14.53 -6.09 -7.00
C ASP A 25 13.89 -6.23 -8.39
N GLU A 26 14.16 -5.27 -9.28
CA GLU A 26 13.58 -5.21 -10.62
C GLU A 26 13.78 -6.52 -11.41
N GLU A 27 14.91 -7.21 -11.23
CA GLU A 27 15.18 -8.48 -11.90
C GLU A 27 14.20 -9.57 -11.46
N ASN A 28 13.88 -9.61 -10.15
CA ASN A 28 12.89 -10.54 -9.61
C ASN A 28 11.47 -10.21 -10.10
N ILE A 29 11.09 -8.93 -10.14
CA ILE A 29 9.77 -8.52 -10.64
C ILE A 29 9.60 -8.90 -12.11
N LYS A 30 10.63 -8.65 -12.94
CA LYS A 30 10.66 -9.04 -14.35
C LYS A 30 10.48 -10.54 -14.49
N GLN A 31 11.25 -11.32 -13.74
CA GLN A 31 11.16 -12.77 -13.79
C GLN A 31 9.75 -13.26 -13.41
N GLU A 32 9.15 -12.71 -12.34
CA GLU A 32 7.79 -13.03 -11.93
C GLU A 32 6.77 -12.69 -13.02
N LEU A 33 6.84 -11.49 -13.60
CA LEU A 33 5.95 -11.06 -14.68
C LEU A 33 6.11 -11.93 -15.93
N GLU A 34 7.33 -12.29 -16.34
CA GLU A 34 7.61 -13.14 -17.50
C GLU A 34 7.20 -14.61 -17.25
N GLU A 35 7.41 -15.13 -16.04
CA GLU A 35 7.11 -16.53 -15.68
C GLU A 35 5.66 -16.75 -15.25
N TYR A 36 4.89 -15.69 -15.01
CA TYR A 36 3.49 -15.84 -14.62
C TYR A 36 2.67 -16.54 -15.71
N VAL A 37 2.08 -17.68 -15.37
CA VAL A 37 1.24 -18.48 -16.27
C VAL A 37 -0.23 -18.30 -15.89
N VAL A 38 -1.01 -17.75 -16.82
CA VAL A 38 -2.45 -17.57 -16.62
C VAL A 38 -3.20 -18.82 -17.10
N THR A 39 -3.65 -19.63 -16.14
CA THR A 39 -4.50 -20.79 -16.40
C THR A 39 -5.93 -20.38 -16.81
N ARG A 40 -6.73 -21.32 -17.32
CA ARG A 40 -8.14 -21.06 -17.66
C ARG A 40 -8.98 -20.57 -16.48
N GLU A 41 -8.63 -21.00 -15.26
CA GLU A 41 -9.30 -20.56 -14.03
C GLU A 41 -8.86 -19.14 -13.67
N LEU A 42 -7.56 -18.84 -13.71
CA LEU A 42 -7.06 -17.48 -13.50
C LEU A 42 -7.63 -16.48 -14.50
N GLN A 43 -7.87 -16.88 -15.76
CA GLN A 43 -8.55 -16.00 -16.72
C GLN A 43 -9.94 -15.55 -16.25
N LYS A 44 -10.69 -16.40 -15.53
CA LYS A 44 -11.97 -16.01 -14.93
C LYS A 44 -11.76 -15.03 -13.79
N HIS A 45 -10.79 -15.29 -12.91
CA HIS A 45 -10.48 -14.38 -11.79
C HIS A 45 -10.02 -13.00 -12.26
N PHE A 46 -9.18 -12.91 -13.31
CA PHE A 46 -8.82 -11.64 -13.92
C PHE A 46 -10.04 -10.91 -14.50
N ARG A 47 -10.92 -11.64 -15.22
CA ARG A 47 -12.17 -11.05 -15.74
C ARG A 47 -13.04 -10.50 -14.62
N ASP A 48 -13.28 -11.28 -13.57
CA ASP A 48 -14.13 -10.88 -12.46
C ASP A 48 -13.53 -9.70 -11.70
N PHE A 49 -12.21 -9.71 -11.47
CA PHE A 49 -11.51 -8.59 -10.85
C PHE A 49 -11.61 -7.31 -11.67
N PHE A 50 -11.12 -7.31 -12.92
CA PHE A 50 -11.05 -6.08 -13.73
C PHE A 50 -12.43 -5.54 -14.13
N SER A 51 -13.42 -6.41 -14.33
CA SER A 51 -14.79 -5.97 -14.62
C SER A 51 -15.47 -5.28 -13.43
N ASN A 52 -15.13 -5.67 -12.20
CA ASN A 52 -15.61 -4.98 -11.00
C ASN A 52 -14.79 -3.72 -10.71
N TYR A 53 -13.46 -3.78 -10.84
CA TYR A 53 -12.58 -2.64 -10.64
C TYR A 53 -12.93 -1.47 -11.59
N LYS A 54 -13.24 -1.78 -12.86
CA LYS A 54 -13.75 -0.82 -13.86
C LYS A 54 -15.02 -0.07 -13.44
N LYS A 55 -15.81 -0.57 -12.50
CA LYS A 55 -17.00 0.16 -12.03
C LYS A 55 -16.60 1.37 -11.19
N GLY A 56 -15.58 1.23 -10.34
CA GLY A 56 -14.96 2.35 -9.62
C GLY A 56 -14.22 3.29 -10.57
N ILE A 57 -13.58 2.73 -11.61
CA ILE A 57 -13.33 3.31 -12.95
C ILE A 57 -14.16 4.52 -13.39
N ILE A 58 -15.31 4.15 -13.94
CA ILE A 58 -16.13 4.95 -14.85
C ILE A 58 -17.28 5.64 -14.08
N GLY A 59 -17.53 5.22 -12.84
CA GLY A 59 -18.57 5.78 -11.99
C GLY A 59 -18.22 5.68 -10.52
N SER A 60 -19.23 5.86 -9.67
CA SER A 60 -19.09 5.74 -8.22
C SER A 60 -19.68 4.41 -7.74
N THR A 61 -18.97 3.73 -6.83
CA THR A 61 -19.47 2.53 -6.18
C THR A 61 -18.83 2.34 -4.80
N ASP A 62 -19.64 1.87 -3.86
CA ASP A 62 -19.25 1.46 -2.51
C ASP A 62 -18.85 -0.03 -2.42
N LYS A 63 -18.97 -0.79 -3.53
CA LYS A 63 -18.70 -2.24 -3.58
C LYS A 63 -17.28 -2.53 -4.05
N MET A 64 -16.30 -2.08 -3.27
CA MET A 64 -14.88 -2.12 -3.64
C MET A 64 -14.12 -3.32 -3.10
N GLY A 65 -14.63 -3.97 -2.04
CA GLY A 65 -13.98 -5.12 -1.42
C GLY A 65 -13.86 -6.34 -2.33
N VAL A 66 -12.65 -6.90 -2.44
CA VAL A 66 -12.38 -8.17 -3.13
C VAL A 66 -11.75 -9.16 -2.17
N TRP A 67 -12.36 -10.33 -2.01
CA TRP A 67 -11.83 -11.42 -1.20
C TRP A 67 -11.25 -12.54 -2.07
N ILE A 68 -9.95 -12.81 -1.94
CA ILE A 68 -9.27 -13.89 -2.66
C ILE A 68 -9.14 -15.11 -1.73
N SER A 69 -9.88 -16.17 -2.02
CA SER A 69 -9.88 -17.41 -1.22
C SER A 69 -9.28 -18.59 -1.98
N GLY A 70 -8.81 -19.60 -1.24
CA GLY A 70 -8.15 -20.78 -1.80
C GLY A 70 -7.22 -21.47 -0.80
N PHE A 71 -6.82 -22.70 -1.10
CA PHE A 71 -5.96 -23.52 -0.22
C PHE A 71 -4.53 -22.96 -0.11
N PHE A 72 -3.78 -23.41 0.90
CA PHE A 72 -2.36 -23.08 1.00
C PHE A 72 -1.60 -23.57 -0.24
N GLY A 73 -0.67 -22.77 -0.76
CA GLY A 73 0.06 -23.08 -1.99
C GLY A 73 -0.73 -22.91 -3.30
N SER A 74 -1.98 -22.43 -3.27
CA SER A 74 -2.78 -22.23 -4.49
C SER A 74 -2.41 -20.98 -5.31
N GLY A 75 -1.37 -20.23 -4.90
CA GLY A 75 -0.90 -19.03 -5.61
C GLY A 75 -1.63 -17.73 -5.29
N LYS A 76 -2.38 -17.63 -4.18
CA LYS A 76 -3.12 -16.40 -3.80
C LYS A 76 -2.21 -15.17 -3.65
N SER A 77 -1.15 -15.29 -2.86
CA SER A 77 -0.16 -14.21 -2.67
C SER A 77 0.53 -13.83 -3.97
N HIS A 78 0.78 -14.82 -4.86
CA HIS A 78 1.31 -14.55 -6.20
C HIS A 78 0.32 -13.75 -7.05
N PHE A 79 -0.94 -14.17 -7.07
CA PHE A 79 -1.99 -13.47 -7.81
C PHE A 79 -2.16 -12.03 -7.29
N LEU A 80 -2.16 -11.84 -5.97
CA LEU A 80 -2.22 -10.53 -5.33
C LEU A 80 -1.04 -9.63 -5.74
N LYS A 81 0.19 -10.18 -5.73
CA LYS A 81 1.42 -9.49 -6.14
C LYS A 81 1.43 -9.12 -7.63
N ILE A 82 0.90 -9.99 -8.48
CA ILE A 82 0.72 -9.69 -9.91
C ILE A 82 -0.32 -8.59 -10.13
N LEU A 83 -1.41 -8.61 -9.37
CA LEU A 83 -2.40 -7.53 -9.41
C LEU A 83 -1.79 -6.19 -8.98
N SER A 84 -0.96 -6.14 -7.93
CA SER A 84 -0.31 -4.88 -7.54
C SER A 84 0.56 -4.32 -8.67
N TYR A 85 1.36 -5.17 -9.34
CA TYR A 85 2.18 -4.72 -10.47
C TYR A 85 1.37 -4.20 -11.65
N LEU A 86 0.25 -4.86 -11.96
CA LEU A 86 -0.65 -4.43 -13.03
C LEU A 86 -1.36 -3.12 -12.69
N LEU A 87 -1.85 -2.96 -11.46
CA LEU A 87 -2.60 -1.78 -11.02
C LEU A 87 -1.71 -0.53 -10.98
N GLU A 88 -0.50 -0.62 -10.41
CA GLU A 88 0.51 0.45 -10.51
C GLU A 88 1.07 0.61 -11.92
N ASN A 89 0.87 -0.40 -12.77
CA ASN A 89 1.45 -0.51 -14.10
C ASN A 89 2.96 -0.25 -14.10
N LYS A 90 3.63 -0.84 -13.08
CA LYS A 90 5.04 -0.60 -12.75
C LYS A 90 5.91 -0.80 -13.98
N GLU A 91 6.82 0.15 -14.22
CA GLU A 91 7.85 0.00 -15.24
C GLU A 91 8.97 -0.87 -14.66
N VAL A 92 9.32 -1.93 -15.39
CA VAL A 92 10.32 -2.91 -14.99
C VAL A 92 11.17 -3.21 -16.22
N GLU A 93 12.46 -2.85 -16.15
CA GLU A 93 13.41 -3.02 -17.25
C GLU A 93 12.93 -2.37 -18.57
N GLY A 94 12.35 -1.17 -18.48
CA GLY A 94 11.90 -0.39 -19.64
C GLY A 94 10.59 -0.87 -20.28
N LYS A 95 9.87 -1.81 -19.63
CA LYS A 95 8.55 -2.29 -20.05
C LYS A 95 7.54 -2.14 -18.91
N LYS A 96 6.30 -1.78 -19.22
CA LYS A 96 5.26 -1.72 -18.21
C LYS A 96 4.73 -3.12 -17.89
N ALA A 97 4.26 -3.34 -16.67
CA ALA A 97 3.71 -4.62 -16.24
C ALA A 97 2.61 -5.16 -17.19
N LEU A 98 1.77 -4.27 -17.74
CA LEU A 98 0.76 -4.65 -18.73
C LEU A 98 1.36 -5.20 -20.02
N ASP A 99 2.50 -4.68 -20.49
CA ASP A 99 3.12 -5.07 -21.75
C ASP A 99 3.57 -6.54 -21.70
N TYR A 100 4.11 -7.00 -20.57
CA TYR A 100 4.43 -8.43 -20.35
C TYR A 100 3.20 -9.34 -20.52
N PHE A 101 2.00 -8.87 -20.17
CA PHE A 101 0.76 -9.65 -20.35
C PHE A 101 0.27 -9.66 -21.79
N LEU A 102 0.51 -8.57 -22.53
CA LEU A 102 0.08 -8.41 -23.92
C LEU A 102 1.02 -9.14 -24.90
N GLU A 103 2.34 -9.00 -24.72
CA GLU A 103 3.35 -9.62 -25.59
C GLU A 103 3.34 -11.15 -25.52
N ASP A 104 3.19 -11.70 -24.31
CA ASP A 104 3.14 -13.15 -24.08
C ASP A 104 1.73 -13.75 -24.31
N GLU A 105 0.76 -12.95 -24.77
CA GLU A 105 -0.65 -13.34 -24.96
C GLU A 105 -1.27 -14.09 -23.76
N LYS A 106 -0.95 -13.65 -22.54
CA LYS A 106 -1.35 -14.33 -21.29
C LYS A 106 -2.87 -14.35 -21.10
N ILE A 107 -3.53 -13.30 -21.59
CA ILE A 107 -4.99 -13.16 -21.59
C ILE A 107 -5.50 -13.25 -23.02
N LYS A 108 -6.45 -14.16 -23.27
CA LYS A 108 -7.01 -14.38 -24.61
C LYS A 108 -8.26 -13.57 -24.89
N ASP A 109 -8.96 -13.18 -23.84
CA ASP A 109 -10.22 -12.46 -23.93
C ASP A 109 -9.97 -10.96 -24.16
N LYS A 110 -10.38 -10.47 -25.33
CA LYS A 110 -10.20 -9.06 -25.73
C LYS A 110 -10.88 -8.09 -24.77
N LYS A 111 -12.04 -8.46 -24.20
CA LYS A 111 -12.75 -7.59 -23.26
C LYS A 111 -11.97 -7.43 -21.95
N VAL A 112 -11.37 -8.53 -21.48
CA VAL A 112 -10.52 -8.49 -20.29
C VAL A 112 -9.28 -7.63 -20.55
N ILE A 113 -8.68 -7.73 -21.73
CA ILE A 113 -7.56 -6.88 -22.13
C ILE A 113 -7.94 -5.39 -22.14
N GLU A 114 -9.13 -5.03 -22.64
CA GLU A 114 -9.61 -3.64 -22.62
C GLU A 114 -9.83 -3.13 -21.19
N ASP A 115 -10.42 -3.94 -20.32
CA ASP A 115 -10.64 -3.58 -18.92
C ASP A 115 -9.30 -3.48 -18.17
N MET A 116 -8.33 -4.35 -18.47
CA MET A 116 -6.95 -4.26 -17.96
C MET A 116 -6.26 -2.98 -18.41
N LYS A 117 -6.34 -2.65 -19.71
CA LYS A 117 -5.77 -1.40 -20.25
C LYS A 117 -6.34 -0.18 -19.55
N LEU A 118 -7.66 -0.15 -19.33
CA LEU A 118 -8.30 0.94 -18.60
C LEU A 118 -7.75 1.04 -17.17
N ALA A 119 -7.65 -0.09 -16.45
CA ALA A 119 -7.13 -0.12 -15.09
C ALA A 119 -5.67 0.33 -15.01
N CYS A 120 -4.79 -0.25 -15.82
CA CYS A 120 -3.35 0.04 -15.81
C CYS A 120 -3.01 1.45 -16.32
N ASN A 121 -3.89 2.08 -17.11
CA ASN A 121 -3.71 3.47 -17.55
C ASN A 121 -4.29 4.49 -16.57
N THR A 122 -4.96 4.03 -15.51
CA THR A 122 -5.49 4.91 -14.48
C THR A 122 -4.47 5.01 -13.34
N PRO A 123 -4.04 6.23 -12.94
CA PRO A 123 -3.09 6.41 -11.85
C PRO A 123 -3.58 5.74 -10.57
N THR A 124 -2.80 4.79 -10.06
CA THR A 124 -3.16 3.97 -8.91
C THR A 124 -1.95 3.71 -8.02
N ASP A 125 -2.07 3.98 -6.73
CA ASP A 125 -1.09 3.54 -5.72
C ASP A 125 -1.51 2.17 -5.17
N ALA A 126 -0.70 1.12 -5.34
CA ALA A 126 -1.03 -0.25 -4.95
C ALA A 126 -0.23 -0.67 -3.71
N ILE A 127 -0.84 -0.54 -2.54
CA ILE A 127 -0.18 -0.85 -1.27
C ILE A 127 -0.29 -2.35 -0.99
N LEU A 128 0.75 -3.10 -1.35
CA LEU A 128 0.88 -4.53 -1.03
C LEU A 128 1.57 -4.74 0.32
N PHE A 129 0.88 -5.39 1.26
CA PHE A 129 1.47 -5.72 2.55
C PHE A 129 0.94 -7.04 3.11
N ASN A 130 1.77 -7.68 3.92
CA ASN A 130 1.38 -8.83 4.73
C ASN A 130 0.96 -8.33 6.12
N ILE A 131 -0.28 -8.58 6.53
CA ILE A 131 -0.82 -8.04 7.78
C ILE A 131 -0.12 -8.58 9.03
N ASP A 132 0.26 -9.85 9.05
CA ASP A 132 0.94 -10.47 10.19
C ASP A 132 2.30 -9.80 10.44
N SER A 133 3.07 -9.58 9.36
CA SER A 133 4.39 -8.92 9.41
C SER A 133 4.34 -7.45 9.83
N LYS A 134 3.25 -6.74 9.54
CA LYS A 134 3.08 -5.30 9.85
C LYS A 134 2.43 -5.07 11.21
N SER A 135 1.74 -6.07 11.76
CA SER A 135 1.23 -6.04 13.13
C SER A 135 2.38 -6.13 14.15
N LYS A 136 2.38 -5.31 15.21
CA LYS A 136 3.49 -5.35 16.18
C LYS A 136 3.45 -6.64 16.99
N SER A 137 4.47 -7.46 16.82
CA SER A 137 4.69 -8.75 17.51
C SER A 137 5.16 -8.60 18.98
N SER A 138 4.82 -7.52 19.67
CA SER A 138 5.27 -7.27 21.05
C SER A 138 4.20 -7.67 22.08
N GLY A 139 4.26 -8.95 22.47
CA GLY A 139 3.87 -9.44 23.81
C GLY A 139 2.39 -9.49 24.18
N THR A 140 1.51 -8.82 23.43
CA THR A 140 0.05 -8.88 23.65
C THR A 140 -0.59 -9.27 22.34
N LYS A 141 -0.80 -10.57 22.12
CA LYS A 141 -1.62 -11.06 21.02
C LYS A 141 -2.98 -10.35 21.10
N GLY A 142 -3.29 -9.47 20.14
CA GLY A 142 -4.63 -8.90 19.96
C GLY A 142 -4.86 -7.43 20.30
N LYS A 143 -3.88 -6.51 20.19
CA LYS A 143 -4.14 -5.07 20.42
C LYS A 143 -3.83 -4.09 19.28
N ASP A 144 -3.11 -4.48 18.23
CA ASP A 144 -3.12 -3.66 17.02
C ASP A 144 -4.41 -3.98 16.25
N THR A 145 -5.30 -2.99 16.15
CA THR A 145 -6.51 -3.10 15.33
C THR A 145 -6.11 -3.18 13.86
N ILE A 146 -6.91 -3.85 13.02
CA ILE A 146 -6.72 -3.86 11.56
C ILE A 146 -6.56 -2.41 11.05
N LEU A 147 -7.35 -1.49 11.60
CA LEU A 147 -7.28 -0.06 11.34
C LEU A 147 -5.86 0.52 11.54
N ASN A 148 -5.19 0.23 12.65
CA ASN A 148 -3.85 0.73 12.93
C ASN A 148 -2.83 0.22 11.90
N VAL A 149 -2.99 -1.02 11.41
CA VAL A 149 -2.12 -1.56 10.36
C VAL A 149 -2.36 -0.82 9.04
N PHE A 150 -3.63 -0.60 8.66
CA PHE A 150 -4.00 0.17 7.47
C PHE A 150 -3.47 1.60 7.52
N LEU A 151 -3.63 2.30 8.65
CA LEU A 151 -3.08 3.64 8.86
C LEU A 151 -1.56 3.64 8.71
N ARG A 152 -0.88 2.66 9.32
CA ARG A 152 0.58 2.56 9.25
C ARG A 152 1.07 2.38 7.82
N VAL A 153 0.50 1.44 7.06
CA VAL A 153 0.94 1.19 5.68
C VAL A 153 0.58 2.34 4.75
N PHE A 154 -0.54 3.03 5.02
CA PHE A 154 -0.91 4.25 4.32
C PHE A 154 0.08 5.40 4.56
N ASN A 155 0.54 5.56 5.80
CA ASN A 155 1.58 6.54 6.13
C ASN A 155 2.94 6.16 5.52
N GLU A 156 3.33 4.88 5.58
CA GLU A 156 4.57 4.39 4.98
C GLU A 156 4.60 4.60 3.45
N MET A 157 3.46 4.40 2.76
CA MET A 157 3.35 4.66 1.31
C MET A 157 3.63 6.13 0.96
N GLN A 158 3.21 7.06 1.81
CA GLN A 158 3.48 8.50 1.65
C GLN A 158 4.88 8.91 2.17
N GLU A 159 5.74 7.93 2.47
CA GLU A 159 7.07 8.12 3.06
C GLU A 159 7.08 8.75 4.47
N PHE A 160 5.92 8.80 5.12
CA PHE A 160 5.78 9.28 6.49
C PHE A 160 6.21 8.22 7.51
N SER A 161 6.28 8.66 8.76
CA SER A 161 6.65 7.84 9.91
C SER A 161 5.61 6.77 10.20
N THR A 162 6.07 5.68 10.81
CA THR A 162 5.19 4.60 11.30
C THR A 162 4.51 4.95 12.63
N ASP A 163 4.96 6.01 13.30
CA ASP A 163 4.31 6.55 14.49
C ASP A 163 3.20 7.53 14.04
N PRO A 164 1.91 7.26 14.33
CA PRO A 164 0.80 8.06 13.83
C PRO A 164 0.89 9.55 14.16
N HIS A 165 1.30 9.90 15.38
CA HIS A 165 1.44 11.31 15.79
C HIS A 165 2.48 12.05 14.95
N LEU A 166 3.54 11.34 14.59
CA LEU A 166 4.59 11.92 13.77
C LEU A 166 4.18 11.99 12.30
N ALA A 167 3.47 10.97 11.81
CA ALA A 167 2.94 10.96 10.45
C ALA A 167 1.95 12.11 10.23
N ASP A 168 1.10 12.43 11.19
CA ASP A 168 0.18 13.57 11.09
C ASP A 168 0.93 14.90 11.03
N LEU A 169 2.00 15.06 11.81
CA LEU A 169 2.87 16.25 11.72
C LEU A 169 3.54 16.34 10.34
N GLU A 170 4.13 15.24 9.86
CA GLU A 170 4.79 15.20 8.55
C GLU A 170 3.79 15.47 7.41
N ARG A 171 2.55 14.99 7.55
CA ARG A 171 1.45 15.26 6.62
C ARG A 171 1.08 16.75 6.60
N GLN A 172 0.82 17.35 7.76
CA GLN A 172 0.51 18.78 7.86
C GLN A 172 1.64 19.66 7.31
N LEU A 173 2.90 19.32 7.61
CA LEU A 173 4.06 20.01 7.05
C LEU A 173 4.14 19.87 5.52
N THR A 174 3.71 18.73 4.97
CA THR A 174 3.69 18.47 3.53
C THR A 174 2.58 19.27 2.85
N GLU A 175 1.39 19.34 3.45
CA GLU A 175 0.26 20.13 2.97
C GLU A 175 0.58 21.63 2.91
N GLU A 176 1.32 22.14 3.91
CA GLU A 176 1.81 23.52 3.93
C GLU A 176 3.07 23.74 3.08
N GLY A 177 3.63 22.70 2.45
CA GLY A 177 4.84 22.79 1.62
C GLY A 177 6.13 23.05 2.41
N LEU A 178 6.10 22.91 3.74
CA LEU A 178 7.21 23.21 4.65
C LEU A 178 8.04 21.97 5.03
N TYR A 179 7.64 20.77 4.60
CA TYR A 179 8.30 19.53 5.01
C TYR A 179 9.78 19.45 4.61
N GLU A 180 10.12 19.87 3.38
CA GLU A 180 11.53 19.93 2.95
C GLU A 180 12.33 20.97 3.75
N GLU A 181 11.75 22.13 4.01
CA GLU A 181 12.41 23.14 4.85
C GLU A 181 12.63 22.62 6.27
N PHE A 182 11.63 21.94 6.85
CA PHE A 182 11.75 21.31 8.15
C PHE A 182 12.92 20.33 8.20
N LYS A 183 13.07 19.44 7.19
CA LYS A 183 14.18 18.50 7.11
C LYS A 183 15.54 19.20 7.08
N VAL A 184 15.68 20.22 6.23
CA VAL A 184 16.93 20.99 6.10
C VAL A 184 17.25 21.76 7.38
N ARG A 185 16.25 22.34 8.04
CA ARG A 185 16.42 23.10 9.28
C ARG A 185 16.76 22.19 10.46
N TYR A 186 16.11 21.03 10.55
CA TYR A 186 16.40 20.03 11.56
C TYR A 186 17.88 19.59 11.49
N GLU A 187 18.37 19.33 10.28
CA GLU A 187 19.76 18.97 10.04
C GLU A 187 20.72 20.13 10.39
N LYS A 188 20.40 21.37 10.01
CA LYS A 188 21.25 22.53 10.35
C LYS A 188 21.35 22.80 11.85
N ILE A 189 20.25 22.66 12.60
CA ILE A 189 20.22 22.99 14.04
C ILE A 189 20.85 21.86 14.87
N HIS A 190 20.60 20.60 14.50
CA HIS A 190 20.95 19.45 15.33
C HIS A 190 22.06 18.57 14.77
N ASN A 191 22.50 18.82 13.52
CA ASN A 191 23.47 18.02 12.79
C ASN A 191 23.05 16.53 12.71
N LEU A 192 21.77 16.29 12.49
CA LEU A 192 21.14 14.97 12.45
C LEU A 192 20.17 14.90 11.27
N ASN A 193 20.24 13.82 10.49
CA ASN A 193 19.27 13.58 9.43
C ASN A 193 17.89 13.25 10.03
N TRP A 194 16.84 13.92 9.56
CA TRP A 194 15.47 13.70 10.05
C TRP A 194 14.97 12.28 9.83
N LEU A 195 15.10 11.75 8.61
CA LEU A 195 14.59 10.44 8.22
C LEU A 195 15.26 9.30 9.00
N GLU A 196 16.55 9.45 9.29
CA GLU A 196 17.28 8.47 10.10
C GLU A 196 16.94 8.58 11.59
N ASN A 197 16.62 9.77 12.11
CA ASN A 197 16.43 10.00 13.54
C ASN A 197 14.97 10.02 13.99
N ARG A 198 14.00 10.07 13.06
CA ARG A 198 12.56 10.12 13.38
C ARG A 198 12.08 8.96 14.25
N HIS A 199 12.72 7.78 14.17
CA HIS A 199 12.41 6.64 15.04
C HIS A 199 12.76 6.89 16.53
N LYS A 200 13.67 7.84 16.82
CA LYS A 200 14.03 8.29 18.17
C LYS A 200 13.30 9.58 18.58
N PHE A 201 12.26 9.97 17.85
CA PHE A 201 11.48 11.18 18.11
C PHE A 201 11.12 11.36 19.59
N LYS A 202 10.71 10.28 20.27
CA LYS A 202 10.34 10.30 21.70
C LYS A 202 11.46 10.78 22.63
N PHE A 203 12.73 10.62 22.26
CA PHE A 203 13.90 11.11 23.00
C PHE A 203 14.35 12.51 22.55
N HIS A 204 13.94 12.95 21.37
CA HIS A 204 14.38 14.19 20.73
C HIS A 204 13.25 15.20 20.54
N LYS A 205 12.20 15.13 21.37
CA LYS A 205 11.03 16.02 21.28
C LYS A 205 11.41 17.49 21.31
N ASP A 206 12.31 17.88 22.21
CA ASP A 206 12.78 19.27 22.31
C ASP A 206 13.46 19.76 21.02
N LYS A 207 14.15 18.87 20.30
CA LYS A 207 14.79 19.20 19.03
C LYS A 207 13.75 19.46 17.93
N VAL A 208 12.70 18.64 17.89
CA VAL A 208 11.58 18.83 16.95
C VAL A 208 10.84 20.12 17.25
N VAL A 209 10.48 20.36 18.51
CA VAL A 209 9.82 21.59 18.96
C VAL A 209 10.62 22.83 18.55
N LYS A 210 11.93 22.86 18.82
CA LYS A 210 12.79 23.98 18.41
C LYS A 210 12.79 24.19 16.90
N THR A 211 12.77 23.12 16.12
CA THR A 211 12.77 23.20 14.65
C THR A 211 11.43 23.72 14.13
N LEU A 212 10.31 23.27 14.68
CA LEU A 212 8.96 23.74 14.32
C LEU A 212 8.77 25.23 14.61
N VAL A 213 9.34 25.72 15.71
CA VAL A 213 9.33 27.16 16.06
C VAL A 213 10.24 27.96 15.13
N ASP A 214 11.42 27.43 14.76
CA ASP A 214 12.36 28.12 13.85
C ASP A 214 11.77 28.32 12.44
N ILE A 215 11.02 27.35 11.94
CA ILE A 215 10.31 27.47 10.65
C ILE A 215 9.01 28.26 10.75
N ASN A 216 8.69 28.80 11.93
CA ASN A 216 7.47 29.56 12.21
C ASN A 216 6.17 28.82 11.84
N PHE A 217 6.19 27.48 11.89
CA PHE A 217 5.03 26.63 11.62
C PHE A 217 4.01 26.72 12.77
N MET A 218 4.51 26.83 14.00
CA MET A 218 3.67 26.99 15.18
C MET A 218 4.39 27.76 16.29
N SER A 219 3.62 28.33 17.21
CA SER A 219 4.18 29.00 18.39
C SER A 219 4.89 28.02 19.31
N GLU A 220 5.81 28.51 20.15
CA GLU A 220 6.50 27.64 21.12
C GLU A 220 5.54 26.95 22.09
N GLU A 221 4.46 27.62 22.49
CA GLU A 221 3.42 27.05 23.34
C GLU A 221 2.70 25.90 22.62
N SER A 222 2.24 26.13 21.40
CA SER A 222 1.57 25.12 20.56
C SER A 222 2.46 23.91 20.29
N ALA A 223 3.75 24.12 20.03
CA ALA A 223 4.72 23.04 19.80
C ALA A 223 4.96 22.19 21.05
N ARG A 224 5.03 22.82 22.22
CA ARG A 224 5.15 22.11 23.49
C ARG A 224 3.89 21.32 23.81
N ASP A 225 2.71 21.85 23.53
CA ASP A 225 1.46 21.13 23.74
C ASP A 225 1.28 19.95 22.78
N TRP A 226 1.60 20.11 21.49
CA TRP A 226 1.67 18.99 20.55
C TRP A 226 2.61 17.90 21.05
N SER A 227 3.82 18.27 21.50
CA SER A 227 4.80 17.35 22.07
C SER A 227 4.27 16.57 23.30
N ARG A 228 3.39 17.18 24.11
CA ARG A 228 2.69 16.51 25.21
C ARG A 228 1.63 15.55 24.69
N ILE A 229 0.84 15.93 23.69
CA ILE A 229 -0.19 15.07 23.09
C ILE A 229 0.42 13.79 22.53
N THR A 230 1.62 13.85 21.95
CA THR A 230 2.35 12.64 21.46
C THR A 230 2.73 11.63 22.56
N THR A 231 2.46 11.91 23.85
CA THR A 231 2.59 10.93 24.95
C THR A 231 1.34 10.09 25.16
N ILE A 232 0.19 10.53 24.66
CA ILE A 232 -1.11 9.86 24.74
C ILE A 232 -1.22 8.87 23.57
N PRO A 233 -1.89 7.71 23.73
CA PRO A 233 -2.22 6.84 22.61
C PRO A 233 -2.92 7.62 21.49
N TYR A 234 -2.51 7.38 20.25
CA TYR A 234 -3.20 7.95 19.09
C TYR A 234 -4.52 7.20 18.90
N GLU A 235 -5.62 7.92 18.91
CA GLU A 235 -6.95 7.37 18.66
C GLU A 235 -7.48 7.93 17.35
N ILE A 236 -7.73 7.03 16.41
CA ILE A 236 -8.44 7.31 15.17
C ILE A 236 -9.51 6.25 15.00
N ASP A 237 -10.67 6.66 14.53
CA ASP A 237 -11.76 5.78 14.15
C ASP A 237 -11.70 5.47 12.64
N ILE A 238 -12.57 4.56 12.20
CA ILE A 238 -12.60 4.12 10.81
C ILE A 238 -13.02 5.28 9.88
N GLU A 239 -13.95 6.12 10.31
CA GLU A 239 -14.41 7.30 9.56
C GLU A 239 -13.29 8.31 9.37
N GLY A 240 -12.53 8.62 10.44
CA GLY A 240 -11.37 9.50 10.37
C GLY A 240 -10.30 8.95 9.41
N PHE A 241 -10.04 7.65 9.43
CA PHE A 241 -9.12 7.04 8.46
C PHE A 241 -9.65 7.15 7.02
N ALA A 242 -10.94 6.92 6.79
CA ALA A 242 -11.55 7.06 5.47
C ALA A 242 -11.45 8.50 4.93
N HIS A 243 -11.66 9.50 5.81
CA HIS A 243 -11.44 10.91 5.47
C HIS A 243 -9.97 11.22 5.14
N LEU A 244 -9.01 10.69 5.91
CA LEU A 244 -7.59 10.86 5.62
C LEU A 244 -7.19 10.28 4.24
N VAL A 245 -7.77 9.14 3.84
CA VAL A 245 -7.54 8.55 2.52
C VAL A 245 -8.20 9.40 1.43
N LYS A 246 -9.41 9.92 1.68
CA LYS A 246 -10.12 10.81 0.76
C LYS A 246 -9.35 12.11 0.51
N GLU A 247 -8.85 12.76 1.56
CA GLU A 247 -8.04 13.99 1.43
C GLU A 247 -6.79 13.77 0.59
N TYR A 248 -6.09 12.65 0.82
CA TYR A 248 -4.94 12.26 0.00
C TYR A 248 -5.33 12.10 -1.48
N LEU A 249 -6.43 11.40 -1.74
CA LEU A 249 -6.96 11.19 -3.08
C LEU A 249 -7.34 12.53 -3.75
N ASP A 250 -8.00 13.43 -3.03
CA ASP A 250 -8.42 14.73 -3.54
C ASP A 250 -7.21 15.61 -3.91
N ASN A 251 -6.12 15.52 -3.15
CA ASN A 251 -4.85 16.21 -3.45
C ASN A 251 -4.13 15.67 -4.69
N LYS A 252 -4.30 14.39 -5.06
CA LYS A 252 -3.68 13.78 -6.26
C LYS A 252 -4.47 14.02 -7.55
N GLY A 253 -5.75 14.37 -7.42
CA GLY A 253 -6.66 14.68 -8.54
C GLY A 253 -7.74 13.61 -8.78
N GLU A 254 -8.80 13.98 -9.51
CA GLU A 254 -10.06 13.23 -9.59
C GLU A 254 -9.94 11.77 -10.08
N ASN A 255 -8.94 11.48 -10.94
CA ASN A 255 -8.75 10.15 -11.53
C ASN A 255 -7.78 9.25 -10.76
N HIS A 256 -7.18 9.75 -9.68
CA HIS A 256 -6.21 8.98 -8.90
C HIS A 256 -6.91 7.98 -7.98
N ARG A 257 -6.30 6.82 -7.81
CA ARG A 257 -6.81 5.69 -7.01
C ARG A 257 -5.79 5.19 -6.03
N ILE A 258 -6.29 4.52 -5.01
CA ILE A 258 -5.48 3.77 -4.05
C ILE A 258 -6.09 2.38 -3.93
N VAL A 259 -5.26 1.36 -3.77
CA VAL A 259 -5.73 -0.02 -3.55
C VAL A 259 -4.89 -0.64 -2.45
N PHE A 260 -5.57 -1.16 -1.42
CA PHE A 260 -4.93 -1.92 -0.35
C PHE A 260 -4.97 -3.42 -0.68
N LEU A 261 -3.80 -4.01 -0.96
CA LEU A 261 -3.65 -5.43 -1.25
C LEU A 261 -3.10 -6.14 -0.02
N VAL A 262 -3.98 -6.79 0.74
CA VAL A 262 -3.63 -7.37 2.04
C VAL A 262 -3.45 -8.88 1.94
N ASP A 263 -2.23 -9.35 2.15
CA ASP A 263 -1.93 -10.78 2.21
C ASP A 263 -2.14 -11.35 3.61
N GLU A 264 -2.44 -12.64 3.68
CA GLU A 264 -2.69 -13.42 4.91
C GLU A 264 -3.85 -12.94 5.80
N MET A 265 -4.71 -12.03 5.30
CA MET A 265 -5.87 -11.51 6.05
C MET A 265 -6.79 -12.62 6.59
N GLY A 266 -7.06 -13.66 5.81
CA GLY A 266 -7.90 -14.78 6.26
C GLY A 266 -7.31 -15.55 7.44
N GLN A 267 -5.98 -15.71 7.51
CA GLN A 267 -5.32 -16.35 8.64
C GLN A 267 -5.25 -15.42 9.84
N TYR A 268 -5.04 -14.12 9.61
CA TYR A 268 -4.98 -13.09 10.65
C TYR A 268 -6.33 -12.93 11.37
N ILE A 269 -7.44 -12.94 10.64
CA ILE A 269 -8.79 -12.93 11.22
C ILE A 269 -9.06 -14.24 11.96
N GLY A 270 -8.69 -15.38 11.37
CA GLY A 270 -9.01 -16.70 11.92
C GLY A 270 -10.51 -16.85 12.17
N ASP A 271 -10.88 -17.16 13.41
CA ASP A 271 -12.28 -17.29 13.85
C ASP A 271 -12.81 -16.03 14.57
N ASN A 272 -12.10 -14.90 14.50
CA ASN A 272 -12.48 -13.68 15.22
C ASN A 272 -13.48 -12.83 14.42
N THR A 273 -14.75 -12.94 14.77
CA THR A 273 -15.84 -12.16 14.13
C THR A 273 -15.67 -10.65 14.27
N ASP A 274 -15.09 -10.16 15.38
CA ASP A 274 -14.92 -8.72 15.60
C ASP A 274 -13.89 -8.13 14.62
N LEU A 275 -12.82 -8.88 14.32
CA LEU A 275 -11.85 -8.48 13.30
C LEU A 275 -12.47 -8.49 11.89
N MET A 276 -13.33 -9.46 11.59
CA MET A 276 -14.05 -9.50 10.31
C MET A 276 -14.98 -8.30 10.16
N LEU A 277 -15.74 -7.96 11.21
CA LEU A 277 -16.63 -6.80 11.22
C LEU A 277 -15.84 -5.49 11.05
N ASN A 278 -14.70 -5.34 11.74
CA ASN A 278 -13.83 -4.17 11.57
C ASN A 278 -13.33 -4.03 10.12
N LEU A 279 -12.89 -5.12 9.49
CA LEU A 279 -12.45 -5.07 8.08
C LEU A 279 -13.60 -4.72 7.14
N GLN A 280 -14.80 -5.26 7.39
CA GLN A 280 -15.99 -4.93 6.63
C GLN A 280 -16.31 -3.42 6.75
N THR A 281 -16.33 -2.88 7.96
CA THR A 281 -16.58 -1.44 8.18
C THR A 281 -15.52 -0.58 7.52
N ILE A 282 -14.22 -0.94 7.59
CA ILE A 282 -13.16 -0.22 6.86
C ILE A 282 -13.45 -0.19 5.35
N THR A 283 -13.85 -1.32 4.79
CA THR A 283 -14.14 -1.42 3.35
C THR A 283 -15.36 -0.58 2.96
N GLU A 284 -16.41 -0.61 3.77
CA GLU A 284 -17.65 0.15 3.54
C GLU A 284 -17.40 1.66 3.65
N GLU A 285 -16.73 2.12 4.71
CA GLU A 285 -16.44 3.54 4.93
C GLU A 285 -15.49 4.11 3.86
N LEU A 286 -14.47 3.36 3.44
CA LEU A 286 -13.63 3.77 2.31
C LEU A 286 -14.45 3.87 1.01
N GLY A 287 -15.33 2.90 0.74
CA GLY A 287 -16.21 2.90 -0.42
C GLY A 287 -17.14 4.12 -0.45
N ILE A 288 -17.73 4.47 0.70
CA ILE A 288 -18.63 5.63 0.86
C ILE A 288 -17.85 6.94 0.72
N ALA A 289 -16.75 7.10 1.45
CA ALA A 289 -15.99 8.34 1.50
C ALA A 289 -15.27 8.65 0.17
N CYS A 290 -14.70 7.62 -0.47
CA CYS A 290 -13.88 7.77 -1.67
C CYS A 290 -14.65 7.50 -2.97
N GLY A 291 -15.91 7.05 -2.90
CA GLY A 291 -16.77 6.84 -4.07
C GLY A 291 -16.21 5.84 -5.08
N GLY A 292 -15.49 4.83 -4.64
CA GLY A 292 -14.86 3.82 -5.51
C GLY A 292 -13.44 4.13 -5.98
N ARG A 293 -12.79 5.15 -5.40
CA ARG A 293 -11.37 5.48 -5.62
C ARG A 293 -10.41 4.79 -4.65
N ALA A 294 -10.92 4.19 -3.57
CA ALA A 294 -10.18 3.39 -2.57
C ALA A 294 -10.80 2.00 -2.42
#